data_AF-A0A0C2CIG6-F1
#
_entry.id   AF-A0A0C2CIG6-F1
#
_cell.length_a   1.000
_cell.length_b   1.000
_cell.length_c   1.000
_cell.angle_alpha   90.00
_cell.angle_beta   90.00
_cell.angle_gamma   90.00
#
_symmetry.space_group_name_H-M   'P 1'
#
loop_
_entity.id
_entity.type
_entity.pdbx_description
1 polymer ?
#
loop_
_entity_poly.entity_id
_entity_poly.type
_entity_poly.pdbx_seq_one_letter_code
_entity_poly.pdbx_strand_id
1 'polypeptide(L)'
;HRIGRTGRSGRRGMATTFINRKADLSVMQDLKQLLVEAGQELPAFLRDLAGDTEEASTGHGDDKGCAYCSGLGHRITNCPKLAGINTKAAQNMARAGGDDGMY
;
A
#
# COMPACT_ATOMS: atom_id res chain seq x y z
N HIS A 1 5.66 -13.28 -1.81
CA HIS A 1 6.96 -13.88 -2.15
C HIS A 1 7.83 -14.30 -0.95
N ARG A 2 8.12 -13.42 0.02
CA ARG A 2 9.08 -13.74 1.10
C ARG A 2 8.55 -14.77 2.12
N ILE A 3 7.36 -14.53 2.67
CA ILE A 3 6.75 -15.39 3.70
C ILE A 3 6.36 -16.78 3.17
N GLY A 4 6.11 -16.92 1.86
CA GLY A 4 5.80 -18.22 1.22
C GLY A 4 6.98 -19.20 1.13
N ARG A 5 8.15 -18.85 1.67
CA ARG A 5 9.32 -19.74 1.74
C ARG A 5 9.33 -20.66 2.98
N THR A 6 8.47 -20.40 3.96
CA THR A 6 8.30 -21.23 5.17
C THR A 6 6.96 -21.97 5.16
N GLY A 7 6.81 -23.03 5.96
CA GLY A 7 5.54 -23.76 6.15
C GLY A 7 5.07 -24.56 4.93
N ARG A 8 5.70 -25.71 4.67
CA ARG A 8 5.37 -26.62 3.55
C ARG A 8 5.09 -28.03 4.04
N SER A 9 4.43 -28.84 3.21
CA SER A 9 4.20 -30.27 3.46
C SER A 9 3.52 -30.55 4.81
N GLY A 10 2.46 -29.79 5.12
CA GLY A 10 1.69 -29.94 6.36
C GLY A 10 2.38 -29.42 7.63
N ARG A 11 3.59 -28.86 7.54
CA ARG A 11 4.28 -28.24 8.68
C ARG A 11 3.97 -26.75 8.75
N ARG A 12 3.71 -26.24 9.96
CA ARG A 12 3.57 -24.79 10.20
C ARG A 12 4.93 -24.11 10.04
N GLY A 13 4.93 -22.97 9.38
CA GLY A 13 6.10 -22.08 9.23
C GLY A 13 5.94 -20.83 10.08
N MET A 14 7.06 -20.20 10.44
CA MET A 14 7.08 -18.91 11.15
C MET A 14 7.80 -17.86 10.28
N ALA A 15 7.23 -16.67 10.20
CA ALA A 15 7.82 -15.52 9.51
C ALA A 15 7.77 -14.29 10.43
N THR A 16 8.94 -13.79 10.82
CA THR A 16 9.07 -12.63 11.69
C THR A 16 9.51 -11.42 10.88
N THR A 17 8.83 -10.29 11.06
CA THR A 17 9.14 -9.04 10.35
C THR A 17 9.48 -7.94 11.36
N PHE A 18 10.59 -7.24 11.14
CA PHE A 18 10.93 -6.03 11.89
C PHE A 18 10.37 -4.80 11.17
N ILE A 19 9.71 -3.92 11.93
CA ILE A 19 9.07 -2.71 11.41
C ILE A 19 9.61 -1.51 12.18
N ASN A 20 9.83 -0.40 11.49
CA ASN A 20 10.25 0.86 12.07
C ASN A 20 9.33 2.01 11.62
N ARG A 21 9.51 3.20 12.20
CA ARG A 21 8.73 4.41 11.84
C ARG A 21 8.99 4.92 10.43
N LYS A 22 10.06 4.47 9.76
CA LYS A 22 10.38 4.84 8.37
C LYS A 22 9.70 3.93 7.35
N ALA A 23 8.98 2.91 7.80
CA ALA A 23 8.25 2.02 6.91
C ALA A 23 7.15 2.81 6.18
N ASP A 24 7.04 2.60 4.87
CA ASP A 24 6.05 3.27 4.05
C ASP A 24 4.63 2.94 4.52
N LEU A 25 3.81 3.97 4.70
CA LEU A 25 2.42 3.83 5.16
C LEU A 25 1.61 2.89 4.26
N SER A 26 1.83 2.93 2.94
CA SER A 26 1.15 2.04 2.00
C SER A 26 1.47 0.57 2.26
N VAL A 27 2.74 0.26 2.57
CA VAL A 27 3.17 -1.12 2.88
C VAL A 27 2.56 -1.60 4.19
N MET A 28 2.43 -0.70 5.16
CA MET A 28 1.82 -1.01 6.44
C MET A 28 0.30 -1.25 6.32
N GLN A 29 -0.40 -0.50 5.47
CA GLN A 29 -1.81 -0.74 5.15
C GLN A 29 -1.99 -2.08 4.42
N ASP A 30 -1.14 -2.38 3.44
CA ASP A 30 -1.15 -3.67 2.74
C ASP A 30 -0.89 -4.84 3.72
N LEU A 31 0.05 -4.67 4.65
CA LEU A 31 0.36 -5.67 5.67
C LEU A 31 -0.84 -5.91 6.61
N LYS A 32 -1.54 -4.85 7.03
CA LYS A 32 -2.74 -4.96 7.86
C LYS A 32 -3.79 -5.83 7.17
N GLN A 33 -4.12 -5.53 5.92
CA GLN A 33 -5.13 -6.28 5.17
C GLN A 33 -4.72 -7.75 4.98
N LEU A 34 -3.45 -8.00 4.65
CA LEU A 34 -2.90 -9.35 4.53
C LEU A 34 -3.04 -10.17 5.83
N LEU A 35 -2.81 -9.55 6.99
CA LEU A 35 -2.95 -10.22 8.28
C LEU A 35 -4.41 -10.51 8.62
N VAL A 36 -5.33 -9.59 8.28
CA VAL A 36 -6.79 -9.79 8.46
C VAL A 36 -7.29 -10.95 7.59
N GLU A 37 -6.97 -10.95 6.30
CA GLU A 37 -7.34 -12.03 5.37
C GLU A 37 -6.78 -13.39 5.80
N ALA A 38 -5.56 -13.40 6.36
CA ALA A 38 -4.93 -14.61 6.88
C ALA A 38 -5.42 -15.02 8.29
N GLY A 39 -6.37 -14.27 8.87
CA GLY A 39 -6.89 -14.52 10.22
C GLY A 39 -5.82 -14.45 11.32
N GLN A 40 -4.76 -13.66 11.13
CA GLN A 40 -3.70 -13.47 12.11
C GLN A 40 -4.09 -12.37 13.12
N GLU A 41 -3.56 -12.44 14.33
CA GLU A 41 -3.74 -11.39 15.33
C GLU A 41 -3.12 -10.07 14.86
N LEU A 42 -3.87 -8.97 14.96
CA LEU A 42 -3.41 -7.64 14.57
C LEU A 42 -2.72 -6.91 15.73
N PRO A 43 -1.42 -6.61 15.63
CA PRO A 43 -0.72 -5.75 16.59
C PRO A 43 -1.41 -4.38 16.72
N ALA A 44 -1.43 -3.82 17.93
CA ALA A 44 -2.10 -2.54 18.22
C ALA A 44 -1.64 -1.41 17.29
N PHE A 45 -0.33 -1.29 17.06
CA PHE A 45 0.23 -0.25 16.17
C PHE A 45 -0.23 -0.33 14.70
N LEU A 46 -0.73 -1.49 14.24
CA LEU A 46 -1.33 -1.64 12.91
C LEU A 46 -2.84 -1.38 12.92
N ARG A 47 -3.50 -1.53 14.07
CA ARG A 47 -4.93 -1.18 14.20
C ARG A 47 -5.11 0.32 14.04
N ASP A 48 -4.29 1.09 14.76
CA ASP A 48 -4.37 2.55 14.86
C ASP A 48 -3.85 3.29 13.61
N LEU A 49 -3.20 2.60 12.67
CA LEU A 49 -2.65 3.22 11.46
C LEU A 49 -3.73 3.67 10.46
N ALA A 50 -4.93 3.13 10.58
CA ALA A 50 -6.08 3.67 9.88
C ALA A 50 -6.57 4.87 10.70
N GLY A 51 -6.12 6.07 10.33
CA GLY A 51 -6.88 7.27 10.68
C GLY A 51 -8.32 7.02 10.25
N ASP A 52 -9.25 7.26 11.16
CA ASP A 52 -10.70 7.08 11.09
C ASP A 52 -11.24 7.07 9.65
N THR A 53 -11.10 5.92 8.98
CA THR A 53 -11.92 5.58 7.81
C THR A 53 -12.88 4.56 8.34
N GLU A 54 -13.72 5.07 9.24
CA GLU A 54 -15.02 4.54 9.57
C GLU A 54 -15.65 3.86 8.35
N GLU A 55 -15.95 2.57 8.52
CA GLU A 55 -17.07 1.91 7.87
C GLU A 55 -17.20 2.09 6.35
N ALA A 56 -16.18 1.76 5.57
CA ALA A 56 -16.41 1.38 4.16
C ALA A 56 -16.83 -0.09 4.08
N SER A 57 -18.09 -0.32 4.49
CA SER A 57 -18.99 -1.40 4.09
C SER A 57 -18.57 -2.85 4.39
N THR A 58 -19.23 -3.43 5.38
CA THR A 58 -19.80 -4.77 5.29
C THR A 58 -20.58 -4.90 3.97
N GLY A 59 -19.92 -5.38 2.91
CA GLY A 59 -20.52 -5.46 1.59
C GLY A 59 -19.71 -6.39 0.69
N HIS A 60 -20.30 -7.54 0.38
CA HIS A 60 -19.77 -8.46 -0.61
C HIS A 60 -19.59 -7.74 -1.96
N GLY A 61 -18.37 -7.76 -2.50
CA GLY A 61 -18.11 -7.38 -3.89
C GLY A 61 -16.91 -6.44 -4.04
N ASP A 62 -15.84 -6.94 -4.65
CA ASP A 62 -14.65 -6.20 -5.07
C ASP A 62 -13.68 -5.73 -3.96
N ASP A 63 -13.05 -6.73 -3.33
CA ASP A 63 -11.73 -6.66 -2.69
C ASP A 63 -10.60 -6.39 -3.73
N LYS A 64 -10.84 -5.45 -4.65
CA LYS A 64 -9.83 -5.05 -5.64
C LYS A 64 -8.95 -4.01 -4.98
N GLY A 65 -7.84 -4.48 -4.41
CA GLY A 65 -6.69 -3.63 -4.14
C GLY A 65 -6.40 -2.67 -5.31
N CYS A 66 -5.67 -1.61 -5.05
CA CYS A 66 -5.33 -0.57 -6.01
C CYS A 66 -4.91 -1.14 -7.37
N ALA A 67 -5.75 -0.95 -8.41
CA ALA A 67 -5.47 -1.45 -9.75
C ALA A 67 -4.17 -0.90 -10.36
N TYR A 68 -3.71 0.27 -9.88
CA TYR A 68 -2.51 0.91 -10.37
C TYR A 68 -1.21 0.30 -9.82
N CYS A 69 -1.18 -0.04 -8.52
CA CYS A 69 0.05 -0.53 -7.88
C CYS A 69 -0.07 -1.90 -7.20
N SER A 70 -1.23 -2.54 -7.35
CA SER A 70 -1.60 -3.82 -6.74
C SER A 70 -1.54 -3.84 -5.21
N GLY A 71 -1.56 -2.66 -4.56
CA GLY A 71 -1.60 -2.55 -3.10
C GLY A 71 -2.99 -2.91 -2.55
N LEU A 72 -3.04 -3.66 -1.46
CA LEU A 72 -4.27 -4.18 -0.85
C LEU A 72 -4.91 -3.18 0.14
N GLY A 73 -4.13 -2.25 0.67
CA GLY A 73 -4.53 -1.33 1.72
C GLY A 73 -5.16 -0.02 1.25
N HIS A 74 -5.32 0.20 -0.05
CA HIS A 74 -5.89 1.43 -0.62
C HIS A 74 -6.52 1.20 -2.00
N ARG A 75 -7.40 2.11 -2.42
CA ARG A 75 -8.00 2.12 -3.78
C ARG A 75 -7.18 2.98 -4.75
N ILE A 76 -7.43 2.83 -6.06
CA ILE A 76 -6.75 3.62 -7.10
C ILE A 76 -6.89 5.14 -6.88
N THR A 77 -8.04 5.59 -6.36
CA THR A 77 -8.32 6.98 -6.03
C THR A 77 -7.39 7.54 -4.97
N ASN A 78 -6.95 6.71 -4.01
CA ASN A 78 -6.08 7.10 -2.91
C ASN A 78 -4.67 6.49 -3.06
N CYS A 79 -4.21 6.29 -4.29
CA CYS A 79 -2.93 5.63 -4.55
C CYS A 79 -1.72 6.57 -4.35
N PRO A 80 -0.85 6.32 -3.36
CA PRO A 80 0.30 7.17 -3.09
C PRO A 80 1.32 7.15 -4.23
N LYS A 81 1.45 6.02 -4.95
CA LYS A 81 2.34 5.92 -6.10
C LYS A 81 1.84 6.74 -7.30
N LEU A 82 0.52 6.82 -7.49
CA LEU A 82 -0.06 7.62 -8.57
C LEU A 82 0.09 9.13 -8.29
N ALA A 83 -0.14 9.56 -7.03
CA ALA A 83 0.08 10.94 -6.60
C ALA A 83 1.53 11.41 -6.83
N GLY A 84 2.51 10.53 -6.60
CA GLY A 84 3.93 10.80 -6.82
C GLY A 84 4.32 10.95 -8.30
N ILE A 85 3.53 10.45 -9.24
CA ILE A 85 3.82 10.57 -10.69
C ILE A 85 3.18 11.82 -11.27
N ASN A 86 1.94 12.16 -10.88
CA ASN A 86 1.32 13.42 -11.29
C ASN A 86 2.17 14.63 -10.85
N THR A 87 2.75 14.58 -9.65
CA THR A 87 3.66 15.63 -9.15
C THR A 87 4.96 15.70 -9.94
N LYS A 88 5.59 14.56 -10.25
CA LYS A 88 6.82 14.54 -11.09
C LYS A 88 6.57 14.96 -12.54
N ALA A 89 5.44 14.57 -13.12
CA ALA A 89 5.05 14.97 -14.47
C ALA A 89 4.78 16.48 -14.53
N ALA A 90 4.07 17.04 -13.54
CA ALA A 90 3.86 18.49 -13.43
C ALA A 90 5.18 19.25 -13.27
N GLN A 91 6.12 18.72 -12.47
CA GLN A 91 7.46 19.31 -12.31
C GLN A 91 8.29 19.27 -13.60
N ASN A 92 8.20 18.19 -14.38
CA ASN A 92 8.90 18.08 -15.66
C ASN A 92 8.30 19.00 -16.73
N MET A 93 6.97 19.15 -16.78
CA MET A 93 6.32 20.11 -17.70
C MET A 93 6.65 21.57 -17.34
N ALA A 94 6.76 21.89 -16.05
CA ALA A 94 7.18 23.22 -15.60
C ALA A 94 8.65 23.56 -15.96
N ARG A 95 9.49 22.56 -16.25
CA ARG A 95 10.89 22.77 -16.67
C ARG A 95 11.11 22.74 -18.19
N ALA A 96 10.13 22.26 -18.96
CA ALA A 96 10.23 22.16 -20.41
C ALA A 96 9.63 23.37 -21.16
N GLY A 97 8.97 24.31 -20.48
CA GLY A 97 8.33 25.49 -21.08
C GLY A 97 9.16 26.78 -21.02
N GLY A 98 10.48 26.70 -21.11
CA GLY A 98 11.38 27.85 -20.94
C GLY A 98 12.60 27.82 -21.85
N ASP A 99 12.39 27.64 -23.16
CA ASP A 99 13.41 27.84 -24.20
C ASP A 99 12.74 28.19 -25.54
N ASP A 100 12.03 29.32 -25.59
CA ASP A 100 11.63 29.96 -26.83
C ASP A 100 12.44 31.27 -26.97
N GLY A 101 13.77 31.12 -27.03
CA GLY A 101 14.74 32.22 -27.15
C GLY A 101 15.15 32.48 -28.60
N MET A 102 14.46 33.43 -29.22
CA MET A 102 14.68 33.97 -30.56
C MET A 102 16.06 34.64 -30.73
N TYR A 103 16.96 34.05 -31.52
CA TYR A 103 17.85 34.72 -32.50
C TYR A 103 18.54 33.70 -33.43
#